data_AF-A0A512N4I9-F1
#
_entry.id   AF-A0A512N4I9-F1
#
_cell.length_a   1.000
_cell.length_b   1.000
_cell.length_c   1.000
_cell.angle_alpha   90.00
_cell.angle_beta   90.00
_cell.angle_gamma   90.00
#
_symmetry.space_group_name_H-M   'P 1'
#
loop_
_entity.id
_entity.type
_entity.pdbx_description
1 polymer ?
#
loop_
_entity_poly.entity_id
_entity_poly.type
_entity_poly.pdbx_seq_one_letter_code
_entity_poly.pdbx_strand_id
1 'polypeptide(L)'
;MERFSNRKRAQITNPVSGQLQVVACSPFPDAAGEVVLQPKCEIDGVITAERLAPTAVHYSGYAVPKAKWPRPGMVLPVTVDIADPTQFRIEWHRVPTGQEAAEDLAERLRPTDKPGDRAYPRVWREVEHAASAPTLVNGLTPRQTELALSGRAAEVGLVPTTATVLAAHEVGQSSAPGGTWDIAVRVIDPTGGQDWEAVTRMSFSSRQRRQMRTAVGLELPVLVDPDNRNRIIVDVARLS
;
A
#
# COMPACT_ATOMS: atom_id res chain seq x y z
N MET A 1 -7.47 36.38 33.76
CA MET A 1 -6.15 35.89 34.21
C MET A 1 -5.43 35.34 32.99
N GLU A 2 -4.72 36.24 32.31
CA GLU A 2 -4.01 35.96 31.06
C GLU A 2 -2.80 35.06 31.33
N ARG A 3 -2.70 33.96 30.56
CA ARG A 3 -1.45 33.23 30.38
C ARG A 3 -1.18 33.12 28.89
N PHE A 4 -0.69 34.22 28.32
CA PHE A 4 0.01 34.19 27.03
C PHE A 4 1.25 33.32 27.20
N SER A 5 1.15 32.05 26.82
CA SER A 5 2.32 31.19 26.69
C SER A 5 3.15 31.71 25.54
N ASN A 6 4.17 32.49 25.90
CA ASN A 6 5.21 33.02 25.05
C ASN A 6 6.01 31.87 24.43
N ARG A 7 5.50 31.26 23.35
CA ARG A 7 6.27 30.28 22.56
C ARG A 7 7.19 31.08 21.64
N LYS A 8 8.50 31.04 21.96
CA LYS A 8 9.60 31.50 21.11
C LYS A 8 9.29 31.16 19.64
N ARG A 9 9.11 32.18 18.79
CA ARG A 9 9.31 32.00 17.34
C ARG A 9 10.70 31.39 17.18
N ALA A 10 10.82 30.31 16.40
CA ALA A 10 12.12 29.71 16.09
C ALA A 10 13.07 30.84 15.64
N GLN A 11 14.12 31.08 16.42
CA GLN A 11 15.03 32.19 16.20
C GLN A 11 16.07 31.72 15.19
N ILE A 12 15.67 31.74 13.92
CA ILE A 12 16.52 31.35 12.80
C ILE A 12 17.55 32.47 12.60
N THR A 13 18.79 32.17 12.93
CA THR A 13 19.92 33.10 12.90
C THR A 13 20.65 33.02 11.56
N ASN A 14 20.80 31.80 11.01
CA ASN A 14 21.45 31.57 9.72
C ASN A 14 20.50 30.83 8.76
N PRO A 15 19.53 31.53 8.14
CA PRO A 15 18.50 30.90 7.33
C PRO A 15 19.07 30.33 6.03
N VAL A 16 18.83 29.04 5.79
CA VAL A 16 19.00 28.40 4.49
C VAL A 16 17.67 27.83 4.02
N SER A 17 17.42 27.92 2.71
CA SER A 17 16.25 27.29 2.09
C SER A 17 16.46 25.78 2.00
N GLY A 18 15.43 25.02 2.37
CA GLY A 18 15.45 23.57 2.31
C GLY A 18 14.08 22.99 2.01
N GLN A 19 14.02 21.67 2.05
CA GLN A 19 12.80 20.89 1.88
C GLN A 19 12.67 19.90 3.04
N LEU A 20 11.46 19.76 3.58
CA LEU A 20 11.08 18.76 4.57
C LEU A 20 10.26 17.68 3.87
N GLN A 21 10.80 16.47 3.79
CA GLN A 21 10.04 15.31 3.37
C GLN A 21 9.24 14.77 4.56
N VAL A 22 7.92 14.78 4.45
CA VAL A 22 7.01 14.30 5.50
C VAL A 22 7.04 12.77 5.54
N VAL A 23 7.43 12.21 6.68
CA VAL A 23 7.42 10.76 6.94
C VAL A 23 6.11 10.36 7.62
N ALA A 24 5.70 11.12 8.64
CA ALA A 24 4.44 10.93 9.34
C ALA A 24 3.83 12.28 9.73
N CYS A 25 2.51 12.33 9.93
CA CYS A 25 1.83 13.52 10.44
C CYS A 25 0.57 13.16 11.22
N SER A 26 0.11 14.07 12.07
CA SER A 26 -1.15 13.91 12.79
C SER A 26 -2.34 13.80 11.83
N PRO A 27 -3.37 13.01 12.20
CA PRO A 27 -4.57 12.86 11.37
C PRO A 27 -5.27 14.20 11.17
N PHE A 28 -5.95 14.33 10.03
CA PHE A 28 -6.76 15.51 9.75
C PHE A 28 -7.85 15.66 10.84
N PRO A 29 -8.00 16.86 11.43
CA PRO A 29 -8.81 17.05 12.64
C PRO A 29 -10.30 16.74 12.48
N ASP A 30 -10.86 16.85 11.28
CA ASP A 30 -12.29 16.55 11.06
C ASP A 30 -12.54 15.05 10.77
N ALA A 31 -11.51 14.19 10.82
CA ALA A 31 -11.65 12.75 10.55
C ALA A 31 -12.44 11.99 11.63
N ALA A 32 -12.65 12.59 12.81
CA ALA A 32 -13.35 11.99 13.96
C ALA A 32 -14.74 12.59 14.23
N GLY A 33 -15.26 13.48 13.36
CA GLY A 33 -16.60 14.07 13.51
C GLY A 33 -16.71 15.24 14.51
N GLU A 34 -15.66 15.57 15.26
CA GLU A 34 -15.59 16.76 16.10
C GLU A 34 -14.88 17.92 15.39
N VAL A 35 -15.51 19.09 15.35
CA VAL A 35 -14.91 20.30 14.76
C VAL A 35 -13.92 20.91 15.73
N VAL A 36 -12.63 20.60 15.57
CA VAL A 36 -11.55 21.22 16.37
C VAL A 36 -11.17 22.57 15.74
N LEU A 37 -11.37 23.67 16.49
CA LEU A 37 -11.11 25.04 16.02
C LEU A 37 -9.62 25.36 15.85
N GLN A 38 -8.74 24.74 16.66
CA GLN A 38 -7.29 24.92 16.62
C GLN A 38 -6.57 23.57 16.68
N PRO A 39 -6.60 22.80 15.59
CA PRO A 39 -6.03 21.47 15.55
C PRO A 39 -4.50 21.53 15.64
N LYS A 40 -3.94 20.71 16.52
CA LYS A 40 -2.48 20.56 16.64
C LYS A 40 -1.98 19.72 15.46
N CYS A 41 -1.14 20.31 14.64
CA CYS A 41 -0.42 19.62 13.58
C CYS A 41 0.93 19.15 14.12
N GLU A 42 1.17 17.84 14.02
CA GLU A 42 2.45 17.20 14.32
C GLU A 42 2.97 16.58 13.03
N ILE A 43 4.27 16.75 12.75
CA ILE A 43 4.91 16.24 11.54
C ILE A 43 6.27 15.70 11.92
N ASP A 44 6.53 14.45 11.57
CA ASP A 44 7.86 13.86 11.58
C ASP A 44 8.38 13.82 10.14
N GLY A 45 9.62 14.25 9.93
CA GLY A 45 10.18 14.30 8.59
C GLY A 45 11.69 14.45 8.56
N VAL A 46 12.22 14.51 7.35
CA VAL A 46 13.65 14.69 7.09
C VAL A 46 13.86 15.98 6.32
N ILE A 47 14.66 16.89 6.87
CA ILE A 47 15.08 18.12 6.19
C ILE A 47 16.29 17.83 5.31
N THR A 48 16.23 18.29 4.06
CA THR A 48 17.37 18.39 3.16
C THR A 48 17.55 19.85 2.75
N ALA A 49 18.75 20.40 2.93
CA ALA A 49 19.08 21.77 2.56
C ALA A 49 20.54 21.87 2.12
N GLU A 50 20.89 22.98 1.45
CA GLU A 50 22.27 23.22 1.05
C GLU A 50 23.19 23.33 2.27
N ARG A 51 24.35 22.65 2.24
CA ARG A 51 25.33 22.58 3.34
C ARG A 51 24.79 21.98 4.63
N LEU A 52 23.70 21.21 4.56
CA LEU A 52 23.13 20.48 5.68
C LEU A 52 22.95 19.01 5.31
N ALA A 53 23.49 18.10 6.12
CA ALA A 53 23.23 16.68 5.96
C ALA A 53 21.73 16.38 6.19
N PRO A 54 21.13 15.39 5.50
CA PRO A 54 19.74 15.01 5.75
C PRO A 54 19.48 14.76 7.23
N THR A 55 18.58 15.55 7.84
CA THR A 55 18.39 15.57 9.29
C THR A 55 16.93 15.26 9.64
N ALA A 56 16.73 14.27 10.51
CA ALA A 56 15.41 13.94 11.04
C ALA A 56 14.95 15.02 12.04
N VAL A 57 13.72 15.49 11.88
CA VAL A 57 13.14 16.56 12.70
C VAL A 57 11.67 16.28 13.03
N HIS A 58 11.23 16.91 14.10
CA HIS A 58 9.83 16.94 14.52
C HIS A 58 9.31 18.39 14.49
N TYR A 59 8.15 18.60 13.88
CA TYR A 59 7.43 19.87 13.88
C TYR A 59 6.13 19.77 14.67
N SER A 60 5.83 20.80 15.44
CA SER A 60 4.58 20.91 16.20
C SER A 60 4.02 22.34 16.12
N GLY A 61 2.79 22.50 15.62
CA GLY A 61 2.15 23.81 15.44
C GLY A 61 0.62 23.77 15.46
N TYR A 62 -0.03 24.90 15.78
CA TYR A 62 -1.50 25.01 15.89
C TYR A 62 -2.15 25.82 14.76
N ALA A 63 -1.35 26.40 13.87
CA ALA A 63 -1.81 27.34 12.84
C ALA A 63 -1.55 26.81 11.42
N VAL A 64 -1.81 25.51 11.20
CA VAL A 64 -1.69 24.90 9.88
C VAL A 64 -3.01 25.06 9.12
N PRO A 65 -3.02 25.69 7.94
CA PRO A 65 -4.24 25.85 7.15
C PRO A 65 -4.82 24.48 6.77
N LYS A 66 -6.13 24.26 6.98
CA LYS A 66 -6.80 22.98 6.69
C LYS A 66 -6.58 22.50 5.25
N ALA A 67 -6.65 23.40 4.27
CA ALA A 67 -6.44 23.08 2.86
C ALA A 67 -5.00 22.66 2.49
N LYS A 68 -4.05 22.88 3.42
CA LYS A 68 -2.62 22.58 3.28
C LYS A 68 -2.17 21.55 4.31
N TRP A 69 -3.10 20.83 4.93
CA TRP A 69 -2.77 19.83 5.94
C TRP A 69 -1.83 18.77 5.32
N PRO A 70 -0.70 18.47 5.98
CA PRO A 70 0.32 17.60 5.41
C PRO A 70 -0.19 16.17 5.25
N ARG A 71 0.46 15.43 4.35
CA ARG A 71 0.30 13.99 4.16
C ARG A 71 1.67 13.33 4.11
N PRO A 72 1.81 12.07 4.54
CA PRO A 72 3.03 11.30 4.32
C PRO A 72 3.44 11.32 2.83
N GLY A 73 4.74 11.50 2.58
CA GLY A 73 5.31 11.63 1.23
C GLY A 73 5.26 13.04 0.64
N MET A 74 4.53 13.99 1.25
CA MET A 74 4.55 15.38 0.82
C MET A 74 5.91 16.03 1.09
N VAL A 75 6.33 16.93 0.21
CA VAL A 75 7.55 17.72 0.37
C VAL A 75 7.16 19.17 0.67
N LEU A 76 7.58 19.67 1.83
CA LEU A 76 7.23 21.00 2.32
C LEU A 76 8.45 21.94 2.22
N PRO A 77 8.29 23.16 1.68
CA PRO A 77 9.35 24.16 1.69
C PRO A 77 9.60 24.63 3.12
N VAL A 78 10.87 24.64 3.53
CA VAL A 78 11.28 25.10 4.86
C VAL A 78 12.41 26.12 4.77
N THR A 79 12.44 27.01 5.77
CA THR A 79 13.64 27.77 6.11
C THR A 79 14.21 27.14 7.38
N VAL A 80 15.47 26.70 7.33
CA VAL A 80 16.15 26.02 8.45
C VAL A 80 17.38 26.84 8.87
N ASP A 81 17.71 26.85 10.16
CA ASP A 81 18.97 27.39 10.64
C ASP A 81 20.08 26.36 10.38
N ILE A 82 21.12 26.74 9.63
CA ILE A 82 22.25 25.84 9.37
C ILE A 82 23.03 25.49 10.65
N ALA A 83 23.01 26.37 11.65
CA ALA A 83 23.69 26.14 12.93
C ALA A 83 22.89 25.23 13.87
N ASP A 84 21.56 25.19 13.70
CA ASP A 84 20.66 24.31 14.46
C ASP A 84 19.48 23.86 13.59
N PRO A 85 19.57 22.65 12.98
CA PRO A 85 18.53 22.12 12.09
C PRO A 85 17.17 21.88 12.76
N THR A 86 17.13 21.86 14.10
CA THR A 86 15.87 21.77 14.86
C THR A 86 15.11 23.10 14.89
N GLN A 87 15.80 24.22 14.61
CA GLN A 87 15.19 25.53 14.40
C GLN A 87 14.85 25.71 12.92
N PHE A 88 13.63 25.35 12.57
CA PHE A 88 13.12 25.54 11.21
C PHE A 88 11.68 26.04 11.21
N ARG A 89 11.28 26.59 10.07
CA ARG A 89 9.92 27.05 9.80
C ARG A 89 9.46 26.51 8.46
N ILE A 90 8.25 25.93 8.44
CA ILE A 90 7.57 25.58 7.21
C ILE A 90 7.01 26.85 6.57
N GLU A 91 7.35 27.08 5.30
CA GLU A 91 6.89 28.22 4.53
C GLU A 91 5.51 27.94 3.93
N TRP A 92 4.48 27.93 4.80
CA TRP A 92 3.09 27.59 4.43
C TRP A 92 2.50 28.44 3.30
N HIS A 93 3.05 29.64 3.06
CA HIS A 93 2.65 30.49 1.94
C HIS A 93 3.09 29.92 0.59
N ARG A 94 4.16 29.11 0.55
CA ARG A 94 4.67 28.41 -0.65
C ARG A 94 4.13 27.00 -0.81
N VAL A 95 3.46 26.47 0.21
CA VAL A 95 2.82 25.15 0.14
C VAL A 95 1.57 25.28 -0.73
N PRO A 96 1.46 24.55 -1.86
CA PRO A 96 0.25 24.54 -2.66
C PRO A 96 -0.88 23.88 -1.88
N THR A 97 -2.10 24.36 -2.07
CA THR A 97 -3.31 23.63 -1.69
C THR A 97 -3.45 22.37 -2.53
N GLY A 98 -4.27 21.42 -2.08
CA GLY A 98 -4.56 20.22 -2.87
C GLY A 98 -5.13 20.52 -4.27
N GLN A 99 -5.92 21.59 -4.40
CA GLN A 99 -6.47 22.03 -5.67
C GLN A 99 -5.38 22.62 -6.58
N GLU A 100 -4.56 23.55 -6.09
CA GLU A 100 -3.46 24.13 -6.87
C GLU A 100 -2.45 23.05 -7.32
N ALA A 101 -2.15 22.08 -6.45
CA ALA A 101 -1.27 20.96 -6.80
C ALA A 101 -1.88 20.06 -7.89
N ALA A 102 -3.21 19.86 -7.87
CA ALA A 102 -3.91 19.09 -8.89
C ALA A 102 -3.98 19.86 -10.23
N GLU A 103 -4.20 21.17 -10.19
CA GLU A 103 -4.21 22.06 -11.36
C GLU A 103 -2.82 22.13 -12.02
N ASP A 104 -1.75 22.33 -11.24
CA ASP A 104 -0.37 22.34 -11.73
C ASP A 104 0.05 20.97 -12.29
N LEU A 105 -0.38 19.88 -11.64
CA LEU A 105 -0.19 18.54 -12.21
C LEU A 105 -0.95 18.37 -13.52
N ALA A 106 -2.21 18.81 -13.58
CA ALA A 106 -3.01 18.75 -14.80
C ALA A 106 -2.39 19.58 -15.92
N GLU A 107 -1.86 20.77 -15.63
CA GLU A 107 -1.17 21.63 -16.60
C GLU A 107 0.12 21.00 -17.11
N ARG A 108 0.96 20.44 -16.24
CA ARG A 108 2.17 19.71 -16.67
C ARG A 108 1.87 18.48 -17.52
N LEU A 109 0.71 17.87 -17.31
CA LEU A 109 0.23 16.74 -18.09
C LEU A 109 -0.53 17.16 -19.35
N ARG A 110 -0.75 18.47 -19.59
CA ARG A 110 -1.39 18.93 -20.83
C ARG A 110 -0.48 18.60 -22.01
N PRO A 111 -0.94 17.80 -22.99
CA PRO A 111 -0.16 17.52 -24.18
C PRO A 111 0.05 18.81 -24.97
N THR A 112 1.29 19.10 -25.37
CA THR A 112 1.67 20.27 -26.16
C THR A 112 1.38 20.15 -27.67
N ASP A 113 0.60 19.15 -28.09
CA ASP A 113 0.32 18.93 -29.51
C ASP A 113 -0.84 19.78 -30.02
N LYS A 114 -0.57 20.54 -31.08
CA LYS A 114 -1.60 21.13 -31.96
C LYS A 114 -2.50 20.01 -32.52
N PRO A 115 -3.81 20.24 -32.71
CA PRO A 115 -4.70 19.26 -33.32
C PRO A 115 -4.42 19.20 -34.82
N GLY A 116 -3.41 18.42 -35.18
CA GLY A 116 -2.99 18.18 -36.55
C GLY A 116 -2.26 16.85 -36.60
N ASP A 117 -3.00 15.81 -36.95
CA ASP A 117 -2.49 14.52 -37.40
C ASP A 117 -1.74 13.64 -36.37
N ARG A 118 -2.30 13.56 -35.16
CA ARG A 118 -2.11 12.37 -34.31
C ARG A 118 -3.46 11.71 -34.12
N ALA A 119 -3.79 10.81 -35.06
CA ALA A 119 -4.79 9.80 -34.83
C ALA A 119 -4.47 9.12 -33.49
N TYR A 120 -5.35 9.30 -32.50
CA TYR A 120 -5.31 8.49 -31.29
C TYR A 120 -5.19 7.03 -31.73
N PRO A 121 -4.16 6.27 -31.29
CA PRO A 121 -4.13 4.87 -31.59
C PRO A 121 -5.37 4.27 -30.94
N ARG A 122 -6.35 3.86 -31.75
CA ARG A 122 -7.56 3.13 -31.29
C ARG A 122 -7.23 1.75 -30.71
N VAL A 123 -5.95 1.45 -30.58
CA VAL A 123 -5.40 0.26 -29.96
C VAL A 123 -4.55 0.76 -28.81
N TRP A 124 -5.03 0.57 -27.59
CA TRP A 124 -4.15 0.58 -26.42
C TRP A 124 -3.06 -0.43 -26.69
N ARG A 125 -1.85 0.04 -27.03
CA ARG A 125 -0.66 -0.79 -26.97
C ARG A 125 -0.41 -1.01 -25.50
N GLU A 126 -0.82 -2.17 -25.01
CA GLU A 126 -0.22 -2.80 -23.85
C GLU A 126 1.28 -2.68 -24.05
N VAL A 127 1.93 -1.80 -23.29
CA VAL A 127 3.38 -1.75 -23.26
C VAL A 127 3.74 -3.08 -22.62
N GLU A 128 4.18 -4.03 -23.44
CA GLU A 128 4.84 -5.23 -22.96
C GLU A 128 6.03 -4.76 -22.12
N HIS A 129 5.80 -4.59 -20.81
CA HIS A 129 6.85 -4.63 -19.84
C HIS A 129 7.53 -5.98 -20.04
N ALA A 130 8.79 -5.91 -20.48
CA ALA A 130 9.66 -7.04 -20.74
C ALA A 130 9.35 -8.18 -19.76
N ALA A 131 8.73 -9.23 -20.28
CA ALA A 131 8.50 -10.52 -19.62
C ALA A 131 8.03 -10.45 -18.16
N SER A 132 6.94 -9.75 -17.86
CA SER A 132 6.07 -10.25 -16.78
C SER A 132 5.26 -11.41 -17.35
N ALA A 133 5.85 -12.60 -17.40
CA ALA A 133 5.03 -13.82 -17.45
C ALA A 133 3.94 -13.64 -16.37
N PRO A 134 2.66 -13.94 -16.66
CA PRO A 134 1.62 -13.78 -15.64
C PRO A 134 2.10 -14.52 -14.40
N THR A 135 2.39 -13.79 -13.32
CA THR A 135 2.89 -14.41 -12.09
C THR A 135 1.82 -15.41 -11.66
N LEU A 136 2.08 -16.69 -11.93
CA LEU A 136 1.13 -17.74 -11.65
C LEU A 136 1.00 -17.83 -10.13
N VAL A 137 -0.18 -17.51 -9.62
CA VAL A 137 -0.49 -17.69 -8.21
C VAL A 137 -1.04 -19.10 -8.09
N ASN A 138 -0.28 -19.98 -7.43
CA ASN A 138 -0.60 -21.40 -7.31
C ASN A 138 -0.85 -22.06 -8.68
N GLY A 139 0.02 -21.78 -9.66
CA GLY A 139 -0.10 -22.32 -11.02
C GLY A 139 -1.23 -21.72 -11.87
N LEU A 140 -1.98 -20.74 -11.35
CA LEU A 140 -3.11 -20.12 -12.03
C LEU A 140 -2.84 -18.66 -12.40
N THR A 141 -3.33 -18.25 -13.57
CA THR A 141 -3.40 -16.83 -13.92
C THR A 141 -4.47 -16.12 -13.08
N PRO A 142 -4.39 -14.80 -12.88
CA PRO A 142 -5.39 -14.05 -12.10
C PRO A 142 -6.84 -14.30 -12.56
N ARG A 143 -7.06 -14.36 -13.88
CA ARG A 143 -8.38 -14.65 -14.48
C ARG A 143 -8.87 -16.06 -14.18
N GLN A 144 -7.99 -17.06 -14.18
CA GLN A 144 -8.36 -18.43 -13.83
C GLN A 144 -8.69 -18.56 -12.35
N THR A 145 -7.94 -17.87 -11.49
CA THR A 145 -8.23 -17.79 -10.05
C THR A 145 -9.61 -17.17 -9.80
N GLU A 146 -9.94 -16.08 -10.47
CA GLU A 146 -11.26 -15.44 -10.37
C GLU A 146 -12.40 -16.39 -10.77
N LEU A 147 -12.27 -17.05 -11.94
CA LEU A 147 -13.26 -18.02 -12.40
C LEU A 147 -13.43 -19.19 -11.43
N ALA A 148 -12.32 -19.71 -10.88
CA ALA A 148 -12.36 -20.79 -9.92
C ALA A 148 -13.13 -20.39 -8.64
N LEU A 149 -12.82 -19.22 -8.08
CA LEU A 149 -13.46 -18.71 -6.87
C LEU A 149 -14.91 -18.27 -7.09
N SER A 150 -15.31 -17.94 -8.32
CA SER A 150 -16.70 -17.62 -8.67
C SER A 150 -17.57 -18.86 -8.90
N GLY A 151 -17.09 -20.06 -8.55
CA GLY A 151 -17.81 -21.33 -8.75
C GLY A 151 -17.71 -21.91 -10.16
N ARG A 152 -16.87 -21.34 -11.04
CA ARG A 152 -16.65 -21.79 -12.44
C ARG A 152 -15.33 -22.55 -12.59
N ALA A 153 -14.92 -23.25 -11.53
CA ALA A 153 -13.66 -23.99 -11.46
C ALA A 153 -13.51 -25.07 -12.56
N ALA A 154 -14.61 -25.74 -12.91
CA ALA A 154 -14.60 -26.76 -13.96
C ALA A 154 -14.21 -26.20 -15.35
N GLU A 155 -14.52 -24.92 -15.62
CA GLU A 155 -14.18 -24.28 -16.91
C GLU A 155 -12.68 -24.03 -17.07
N VAL A 156 -11.94 -24.03 -15.97
CA VAL A 156 -10.48 -23.89 -15.95
C VAL A 156 -9.78 -25.23 -15.67
N GLY A 157 -10.52 -26.34 -15.73
CA GLY A 157 -10.00 -27.70 -15.53
C GLY A 157 -9.75 -28.08 -14.07
N LEU A 158 -10.29 -27.32 -13.10
CA LEU A 158 -10.12 -27.61 -11.69
C LEU A 158 -11.30 -28.43 -11.15
N VAL A 159 -10.97 -29.46 -10.39
CA VAL A 159 -11.90 -30.41 -9.78
C VAL A 159 -11.84 -30.26 -8.25
N PRO A 160 -12.99 -30.25 -7.55
CA PRO A 160 -13.01 -30.22 -6.09
C PRO A 160 -12.51 -31.54 -5.48
N THR A 161 -11.65 -31.42 -4.49
CA THR A 161 -11.18 -32.52 -3.63
C THR A 161 -10.87 -31.97 -2.23
N THR A 162 -10.37 -32.82 -1.34
CA THR A 162 -9.92 -32.45 -0.01
C THR A 162 -8.40 -32.55 0.08
N ALA A 163 -7.78 -31.67 0.87
CA ALA A 163 -6.37 -31.74 1.18
C ALA A 163 -6.12 -31.59 2.69
N THR A 164 -5.15 -32.32 3.22
CA THR A 164 -4.73 -32.24 4.63
C THR A 164 -3.56 -31.28 4.77
N VAL A 165 -3.64 -30.31 5.68
CA VAL A 165 -2.54 -29.37 5.96
C VAL A 165 -1.37 -30.11 6.61
N LEU A 166 -0.19 -30.00 6.02
CA LEU A 166 1.05 -30.58 6.54
C LEU A 166 1.88 -29.55 7.31
N ALA A 167 1.97 -28.33 6.77
CA ALA A 167 2.70 -27.23 7.39
C ALA A 167 2.22 -25.89 6.81
N ALA A 168 2.50 -24.79 7.52
CA ALA A 168 2.26 -23.44 7.03
C ALA A 168 3.36 -22.49 7.48
N HIS A 169 3.84 -21.65 6.57
CA HIS A 169 4.92 -20.70 6.80
C HIS A 169 4.56 -19.31 6.27
N GLU A 170 4.94 -18.26 6.99
CA GLU A 170 4.72 -16.89 6.56
C GLU A 170 5.73 -16.49 5.49
N VAL A 171 5.25 -15.87 4.41
CA VAL A 171 6.06 -15.56 3.21
C VAL A 171 6.85 -14.26 3.36
N GLY A 172 6.56 -13.46 4.39
CA GLY A 172 7.23 -12.19 4.68
C GLY A 172 6.25 -11.09 5.08
N GLN A 173 6.68 -9.83 4.96
CA GLN A 173 5.82 -8.69 5.28
C GLN A 173 4.59 -8.64 4.36
N SER A 174 3.41 -8.59 4.96
CA SER A 174 2.13 -8.63 4.26
C SER A 174 1.24 -7.49 4.75
N SER A 175 0.56 -6.81 3.83
CA SER A 175 -0.45 -5.80 4.14
C SER A 175 -1.78 -6.42 4.62
N ALA A 176 -2.01 -7.70 4.36
CA ALA A 176 -3.18 -8.42 4.86
C ALA A 176 -3.10 -8.59 6.39
N PRO A 177 -4.15 -8.27 7.17
CA PRO A 177 -4.11 -8.31 8.64
C PRO A 177 -3.80 -9.69 9.26
N GLY A 178 -4.12 -10.77 8.55
CA GLY A 178 -3.79 -12.14 8.91
C GLY A 178 -2.47 -12.68 8.31
N GLY A 179 -1.75 -11.86 7.55
CA GLY A 179 -0.53 -12.23 6.84
C GLY A 179 -0.77 -12.99 5.53
N THR A 180 0.31 -13.24 4.80
CA THR A 180 0.35 -14.09 3.60
C THR A 180 1.22 -15.30 3.87
N TRP A 181 0.66 -16.48 3.66
CA TRP A 181 1.23 -17.75 4.10
C TRP A 181 1.28 -18.75 2.95
N ASP A 182 2.37 -19.51 2.91
CA ASP A 182 2.49 -20.74 2.12
C ASP A 182 2.04 -21.91 2.97
N ILE A 183 1.06 -22.66 2.46
CA ILE A 183 0.46 -23.80 3.14
C ILE A 183 0.81 -25.04 2.33
N ALA A 184 1.64 -25.90 2.91
CA ALA A 184 1.92 -27.22 2.37
C ALA A 184 0.77 -28.14 2.72
N VAL A 185 0.20 -28.81 1.72
CA VAL A 185 -0.95 -29.69 1.85
C VAL A 185 -0.70 -31.00 1.14
N ARG A 186 -1.29 -32.08 1.67
CA ARG A 186 -1.43 -33.37 0.99
C ARG A 186 -2.79 -33.43 0.34
N VAL A 187 -2.83 -33.48 -0.98
CA VAL A 187 -4.05 -33.50 -1.78
C VAL A 187 -4.47 -34.94 -2.05
N ILE A 188 -5.74 -35.24 -1.81
CA ILE A 188 -6.36 -36.51 -2.20
C ILE A 188 -6.63 -36.48 -3.70
N ASP A 189 -6.13 -37.49 -4.43
CA ASP A 189 -6.30 -37.53 -5.88
C ASP A 189 -7.79 -37.71 -6.27
N PRO A 190 -8.42 -36.73 -6.95
CA PRO A 190 -9.83 -36.81 -7.31
C PRO A 190 -10.14 -37.92 -8.31
N THR A 191 -9.13 -38.46 -8.99
CA THR A 191 -9.25 -39.57 -9.95
C THR A 191 -9.01 -40.94 -9.31
N GLY A 192 -8.69 -41.00 -8.02
CA GLY A 192 -8.35 -42.22 -7.29
C GLY A 192 -6.90 -42.69 -7.48
N GLY A 193 -6.04 -41.82 -8.01
CA GLY A 193 -4.60 -42.03 -8.09
C GLY A 193 -3.89 -41.86 -6.75
N GLN A 194 -2.56 -41.69 -6.81
CA GLN A 194 -1.75 -41.49 -5.61
C GLN A 194 -1.81 -40.02 -5.16
N ASP A 195 -2.16 -39.81 -3.89
CA ASP A 195 -2.08 -38.52 -3.21
C ASP A 195 -0.73 -37.84 -3.43
N TRP A 196 -0.73 -36.51 -3.53
CA TRP A 196 0.49 -35.74 -3.72
C TRP A 196 0.58 -34.54 -2.79
N GLU A 197 1.78 -34.00 -2.63
CA GLU A 197 2.00 -32.80 -1.85
C GLU A 197 2.04 -31.57 -2.77
N ALA A 198 1.39 -30.51 -2.34
CA ALA A 198 1.35 -29.24 -3.04
C ALA A 198 1.49 -28.08 -2.06
N VAL A 199 1.88 -26.92 -2.57
CA VAL A 199 1.95 -25.68 -1.79
C VAL A 199 0.96 -24.69 -2.37
N THR A 200 0.09 -24.16 -1.51
CA THR A 200 -0.83 -23.08 -1.87
C THR A 200 -0.53 -21.84 -1.04
N ARG A 201 -0.40 -20.70 -1.71
CA ARG A 201 -0.24 -19.40 -1.07
C ARG A 201 -1.61 -18.75 -0.84
N MET A 202 -1.84 -18.24 0.36
CA MET A 202 -3.07 -17.53 0.74
C MET A 202 -2.78 -16.33 1.64
N SER A 203 -3.49 -15.23 1.40
CA SER A 203 -3.55 -14.08 2.30
C SER A 203 -4.80 -14.15 3.17
N PHE A 204 -4.66 -13.85 4.46
CA PHE A 204 -5.76 -13.93 5.42
C PHE A 204 -6.23 -12.56 5.87
N SER A 205 -7.55 -12.37 5.95
CA SER A 205 -8.15 -11.12 6.43
C SER A 205 -8.06 -10.95 7.96
N SER A 206 -7.81 -12.02 8.70
CA SER A 206 -7.61 -11.96 10.16
C SER A 206 -6.74 -13.12 10.66
N ARG A 207 -6.08 -12.92 11.81
CA ARG A 207 -5.29 -13.98 12.47
C ARG A 207 -6.15 -15.18 12.85
N GLN A 208 -7.41 -14.96 13.20
CA GLN A 208 -8.34 -16.02 13.57
C GLN A 208 -8.67 -16.92 12.37
N ARG A 209 -8.99 -16.34 11.21
CA ARG A 209 -9.22 -17.11 9.97
C ARG A 209 -7.98 -17.88 9.53
N ARG A 210 -6.80 -17.30 9.70
CA ARG A 210 -5.52 -18.00 9.48
C ARG A 210 -5.42 -19.24 10.38
N GLN A 211 -5.56 -19.07 11.70
CA GLN A 211 -5.45 -20.19 12.65
C GLN A 211 -6.41 -21.35 12.35
N MET A 212 -7.65 -21.04 11.94
CA MET A 212 -8.63 -22.06 11.55
C MET A 212 -8.28 -22.80 10.25
N ARG A 213 -7.32 -22.33 9.46
CA ARG A 213 -7.06 -22.84 8.09
C ARG A 213 -5.61 -23.29 7.88
N THR A 214 -4.72 -23.02 8.82
CA THR A 214 -3.29 -23.38 8.72
C THR A 214 -2.84 -24.38 9.79
N ALA A 215 -3.77 -24.92 10.58
CA ALA A 215 -3.45 -25.93 11.59
C ALA A 215 -3.08 -27.26 10.92
N VAL A 216 -1.97 -27.87 11.33
CA VAL A 216 -1.52 -29.16 10.81
C VAL A 216 -2.56 -30.25 11.11
N GLY A 217 -2.84 -31.10 10.12
CA GLY A 217 -3.87 -32.14 10.17
C GLY A 217 -5.27 -31.66 9.81
N LEU A 218 -5.49 -30.36 9.59
CA LEU A 218 -6.79 -29.83 9.19
C LEU A 218 -7.09 -30.18 7.72
N GLU A 219 -8.33 -30.57 7.46
CA GLU A 219 -8.83 -30.79 6.10
C GLU A 219 -9.33 -29.48 5.48
N LEU A 220 -8.80 -29.17 4.30
CA LEU A 220 -9.20 -28.03 3.49
C LEU A 220 -9.89 -28.52 2.21
N PRO A 221 -11.06 -27.97 1.85
CA PRO A 221 -11.58 -28.14 0.52
C PRO A 221 -10.68 -27.38 -0.46
N VAL A 222 -10.25 -28.05 -1.51
CA VAL A 222 -9.38 -27.50 -2.55
C VAL A 222 -9.92 -27.80 -3.94
N LEU A 223 -9.57 -26.95 -4.89
CA LEU A 223 -9.80 -27.12 -6.32
C LEU A 223 -8.44 -27.38 -6.96
N VAL A 224 -8.30 -28.49 -7.66
CA VAL A 224 -7.02 -28.94 -8.23
C VAL A 224 -7.16 -29.36 -9.68
N ASP A 225 -6.10 -29.18 -10.46
CA ASP A 225 -5.96 -29.78 -11.78
C ASP A 225 -5.30 -31.16 -11.62
N PRO A 226 -6.01 -32.27 -11.93
CA PRO A 226 -5.44 -33.61 -11.80
C PRO A 226 -4.26 -33.84 -12.77
N ASP A 227 -4.26 -33.16 -13.91
CA ASP A 227 -3.21 -33.28 -14.93
C ASP A 227 -2.02 -32.34 -14.64
N ASN A 228 -2.23 -31.31 -13.81
CA ASN A 228 -1.20 -30.36 -13.40
C ASN A 228 -1.22 -30.07 -11.91
N ARG A 229 -0.46 -30.86 -11.15
CA ARG A 229 -0.36 -30.81 -9.68
C ARG A 229 0.08 -29.48 -9.08
N ASN A 230 0.60 -28.55 -9.89
CA ASN A 230 0.97 -27.20 -9.46
C ASN A 230 -0.22 -26.23 -9.47
N ARG A 231 -1.36 -26.61 -10.05
CA ARG A 231 -2.58 -25.79 -10.10
C ARG A 231 -3.52 -26.21 -8.98
N ILE A 232 -3.46 -25.47 -7.88
CA ILE A 232 -4.26 -25.71 -6.69
C ILE A 232 -4.77 -24.40 -6.12
N ILE A 233 -6.01 -24.37 -5.65
CA ILE A 233 -6.52 -23.26 -4.86
C ILE A 233 -7.45 -23.78 -3.78
N VAL A 234 -7.45 -23.13 -2.63
CA VAL A 234 -8.39 -23.45 -1.56
C VAL A 234 -9.79 -22.98 -1.96
N ASP A 235 -10.79 -23.86 -1.87
CA ASP A 235 -12.19 -23.53 -2.15
C ASP A 235 -12.78 -22.73 -0.99
N VAL A 236 -12.64 -21.41 -1.06
CA VAL A 236 -13.11 -20.51 0.00
C VAL A 236 -14.63 -20.54 0.14
N ALA A 237 -15.39 -20.90 -0.90
CA ALA A 237 -16.84 -20.98 -0.83
C ALA A 237 -17.32 -22.14 0.04
N ARG A 238 -16.51 -23.20 0.17
CA ARG A 238 -16.77 -24.37 1.03
C ARG A 238 -16.17 -24.24 2.44
N LEU A 239 -15.46 -23.15 2.72
CA LEU A 239 -14.92 -22.83 4.04
C LEU A 239 -15.89 -21.92 4.82
N SER A 240 -17.08 -22.44 5.11
CA SER A 240 -18.07 -21.81 6.01
C SER A 240 -17.65 -21.93 7.47
#